data_AF-I0JT28-F1
#
_entry.id   AF-I0JT28-F1
#
_cell.length_a   1.000
_cell.length_b   1.000
_cell.length_c   1.000
_cell.angle_alpha   90.00
_cell.angle_beta   90.00
_cell.angle_gamma   90.00
#
_symmetry.space_group_name_H-M   'P 1'
#
loop_
_entity.id
_entity.type
_entity.pdbx_description
1 polymer ?
#
loop_
_entity_poly.entity_id
_entity_poly.type
_entity_poly.pdbx_seq_one_letter_code
_entity_poly.pdbx_strand_id
1 'polypeptide(L)'
;MNDTTRSPLYVVSHMYESLLYEMSYDLHERYAQLLTSALHRIDSAQDSCKETQVLLSHLIEEMRSRSNEIYPLSFHEYGLAVAFKRYIKEVERRYGIRVEFPTSYKLTEVFSTKDVLAFRALQLTIRMIVEYADTDEVFIEVDRKGIVFRYHSFLDEFPPEQEDLLEVIKKDTTMEMQWQRNKDVVEWRWFKG
;
A
#
# COMPACT_ATOMS: atom_id res chain seq x y z
N MET A 1 23.94 18.52 -18.21
CA MET A 1 24.60 17.27 -17.79
C MET A 1 25.18 17.54 -16.41
N ASN A 2 24.43 17.27 -15.35
CA ASN A 2 24.92 17.27 -13.97
C ASN A 2 24.46 15.94 -13.38
N ASP A 3 25.35 14.97 -13.42
CA ASP A 3 25.19 13.68 -12.76
C ASP A 3 25.27 13.96 -11.26
N THR A 4 24.11 14.18 -10.66
CA THR A 4 23.99 14.30 -9.21
C THR A 4 24.11 12.88 -8.71
N THR A 5 25.28 12.55 -8.15
CA THR A 5 25.59 11.21 -7.64
C THR A 5 24.46 10.80 -6.70
N ARG A 6 23.57 9.91 -7.18
CA ARG A 6 22.42 9.45 -6.41
C ARG A 6 22.95 8.87 -5.10
N SER A 7 22.39 9.33 -3.97
CA SER A 7 22.78 8.85 -2.64
C SER A 7 22.79 7.32 -2.62
N PRO A 8 23.75 6.66 -1.96
CA PRO A 8 23.74 5.19 -1.80
C PRO A 8 22.39 4.67 -1.29
N LEU A 9 21.72 5.42 -0.41
CA LEU A 9 20.39 5.10 0.10
C LEU A 9 19.33 5.05 -1.01
N TYR A 10 19.31 6.07 -1.88
CA TYR A 10 18.41 6.12 -3.03
C TYR A 10 18.61 4.91 -3.96
N VAL A 11 19.87 4.52 -4.22
CA VAL A 11 20.20 3.36 -5.06
C VAL A 11 19.68 2.07 -4.44
N VAL A 12 19.94 1.86 -3.14
CA VAL A 12 19.45 0.68 -2.41
C VAL A 12 17.92 0.63 -2.38
N SER A 13 17.27 1.77 -2.11
CA SER A 13 15.81 1.86 -2.12
C SER A 13 15.23 1.52 -3.49
N HIS A 14 15.81 2.03 -4.57
CA HIS A 14 15.36 1.71 -5.94
C HIS A 14 15.55 0.24 -6.29
N MET A 15 16.67 -0.36 -5.89
CA MET A 15 16.90 -1.81 -6.08
C MET A 15 15.87 -2.63 -5.30
N TYR A 16 15.59 -2.25 -4.06
CA TYR A 16 14.58 -2.91 -3.24
C TYR A 16 13.19 -2.83 -3.85
N GLU A 17 12.74 -1.64 -4.29
CA GLU A 17 11.45 -1.48 -4.96
C GLU A 17 11.37 -2.27 -6.28
N SER A 18 12.47 -2.34 -7.03
CA SER A 18 12.54 -3.14 -8.26
C SER A 18 12.38 -4.63 -7.97
N LEU A 19 13.03 -5.13 -6.91
CA LEU A 19 12.88 -6.52 -6.46
C LEU A 19 11.43 -6.81 -6.03
N LEU A 20 10.81 -5.91 -5.24
CA LEU A 20 9.43 -6.08 -4.81
C LEU A 20 8.46 -6.09 -6.00
N TYR A 21 8.72 -5.25 -7.01
CA TYR A 21 7.98 -5.26 -8.27
C TYR A 21 8.11 -6.61 -8.99
N GLU A 22 9.33 -7.10 -9.19
CA GLU A 22 9.57 -8.40 -9.86
C GLU A 22 8.89 -9.56 -9.13
N MET A 23 9.01 -9.62 -7.80
CA MET A 23 8.32 -10.62 -6.98
C MET A 23 6.81 -10.55 -7.14
N SER A 24 6.24 -9.35 -7.11
CA SER A 24 4.80 -9.15 -7.27
C SER A 24 4.33 -9.55 -8.66
N TYR A 25 5.12 -9.22 -9.68
CA TYR A 25 4.87 -9.60 -11.06
C TYR A 25 4.91 -11.12 -11.23
N ASP A 26 5.91 -11.80 -10.68
CA ASP A 26 6.00 -13.27 -10.73
C ASP A 26 4.78 -13.93 -10.05
N LEU A 27 4.35 -13.44 -8.89
CA LEU A 27 3.16 -13.92 -8.18
C LEU A 27 1.87 -13.73 -9.00
N HIS A 28 1.63 -12.52 -9.51
CA HIS A 28 0.39 -12.18 -10.18
C HIS A 28 0.33 -12.70 -11.61
N GLU A 29 1.39 -12.48 -12.38
CA GLU A 29 1.39 -12.75 -13.81
C GLU A 29 1.84 -14.17 -14.12
N ARG A 30 2.86 -14.71 -13.44
CA ARG A 30 3.33 -16.07 -13.76
C ARG A 30 2.57 -17.13 -12.97
N TYR A 31 2.55 -17.03 -11.64
CA TYR A 31 2.00 -18.10 -10.82
C TYR A 31 0.47 -18.11 -10.80
N ALA A 32 -0.20 -16.96 -10.62
CA ALA A 32 -1.66 -16.93 -10.63
C ALA A 32 -2.24 -17.30 -12.01
N GLN A 33 -1.56 -16.98 -13.12
CA GLN A 33 -1.99 -17.42 -14.46
C GLN A 33 -1.77 -18.92 -14.70
N LEU A 34 -0.67 -19.48 -14.20
CA LEU A 34 -0.45 -20.94 -14.26
C LEU A 34 -1.55 -21.68 -13.49
N LEU A 35 -1.91 -21.19 -12.31
CA LEU A 35 -3.02 -21.74 -11.52
C LEU A 35 -4.37 -21.56 -12.23
N THR A 36 -4.60 -20.40 -12.86
CA THR A 36 -5.81 -20.16 -13.67
C THR A 36 -5.91 -21.14 -14.84
N SER A 37 -4.79 -21.41 -15.51
CA SER A 37 -4.72 -22.38 -16.59
C SER A 37 -4.95 -23.81 -16.10
N ALA A 38 -4.43 -24.16 -14.92
CA ALA A 38 -4.68 -25.46 -14.29
C ALA A 38 -6.17 -25.62 -13.92
N LEU A 39 -6.78 -24.58 -13.36
CA LEU A 39 -8.22 -24.55 -13.05
C LEU A 39 -9.06 -24.80 -14.30
N HIS A 40 -8.74 -24.16 -15.42
CA HIS A 40 -9.46 -24.36 -16.68
C HIS A 40 -9.33 -25.79 -17.24
N ARG A 41 -8.17 -26.43 -17.06
CA ARG A 41 -7.96 -27.83 -17.44
C ARG A 41 -8.77 -28.80 -16.57
N ILE A 42 -8.89 -28.50 -15.27
CA ILE A 42 -9.71 -29.31 -14.36
C ILE A 42 -11.19 -29.13 -14.67
N ASP A 43 -11.62 -27.91 -14.99
CA ASP A 43 -13.02 -27.61 -15.33
C ASP A 43 -13.48 -28.27 -16.65
N SER A 44 -12.56 -28.48 -17.59
CA SER A 44 -12.82 -29.18 -18.85
C SER A 44 -12.69 -30.72 -18.77
N ALA A 45 -12.27 -31.28 -17.63
CA ALA A 45 -12.19 -32.71 -17.44
C ALA A 45 -13.57 -33.31 -17.09
N GLN A 46 -13.89 -34.49 -17.63
CA GLN A 46 -15.17 -35.19 -17.38
C GLN A 46 -15.39 -35.56 -15.90
N ASP A 47 -14.31 -35.80 -15.15
CA ASP A 47 -14.33 -36.12 -13.72
C ASP A 47 -13.85 -34.94 -12.87
N SER A 48 -14.31 -33.72 -13.17
CA SER A 48 -13.87 -32.52 -12.47
C SER A 48 -14.22 -32.57 -10.97
N CYS A 49 -13.20 -32.43 -10.12
CA CYS A 49 -13.38 -32.37 -8.67
C CYS A 49 -13.71 -30.92 -8.26
N LYS A 50 -14.97 -30.66 -7.91
CA LYS A 50 -15.44 -29.33 -7.46
C LYS A 50 -14.62 -28.77 -6.29
N GLU A 51 -14.20 -29.62 -5.35
CA GLU A 51 -13.38 -29.18 -4.22
C GLU A 51 -12.02 -28.64 -4.68
N THR A 52 -11.37 -29.31 -5.63
CA THR A 52 -10.10 -28.85 -6.21
C THR A 52 -10.27 -27.52 -6.96
N GLN A 53 -11.41 -27.30 -7.62
CA GLN A 53 -11.70 -26.04 -8.30
C GLN A 53 -11.84 -24.88 -7.32
N VAL A 54 -12.57 -25.09 -6.23
CA VAL A 54 -12.75 -24.09 -5.16
C VAL A 54 -11.40 -23.74 -4.52
N LEU A 55 -10.59 -24.76 -4.18
CA LEU A 55 -9.26 -24.55 -3.60
C LEU A 55 -8.33 -23.76 -4.54
N LEU A 56 -8.31 -24.12 -5.84
CA LEU A 56 -7.52 -23.39 -6.84
C LEU A 56 -7.97 -21.95 -7.01
N SER A 57 -9.28 -21.70 -7.01
CA SER A 57 -9.83 -20.34 -7.10
C SER A 57 -9.37 -19.50 -5.91
N HIS A 58 -9.43 -20.05 -4.70
CA HIS A 58 -8.92 -19.39 -3.51
C HIS A 58 -7.41 -19.13 -3.57
N LEU A 59 -6.61 -20.09 -4.04
CA LEU A 59 -5.16 -19.90 -4.19
C LEU A 59 -4.84 -18.80 -5.22
N ILE A 60 -5.58 -18.72 -6.33
CA ILE A 60 -5.42 -17.66 -7.33
C ILE A 60 -5.70 -16.29 -6.70
N GLU A 61 -6.80 -16.17 -5.96
CA GLU A 61 -7.18 -14.93 -5.26
C GLU A 61 -6.14 -14.54 -4.20
N GLU A 62 -5.65 -15.50 -3.42
CA GLU A 62 -4.63 -15.27 -2.40
C GLU A 62 -3.31 -14.81 -3.04
N MET A 63 -2.86 -15.45 -4.12
CA MET A 63 -1.65 -15.06 -4.84
C MET A 63 -1.74 -13.64 -5.40
N ARG A 64 -2.90 -13.26 -5.95
CA ARG A 64 -3.15 -11.89 -6.43
C ARG A 64 -3.18 -10.88 -5.28
N SER A 65 -3.81 -11.22 -4.16
CA SER A 65 -3.82 -10.38 -2.95
C SER A 65 -2.40 -10.15 -2.44
N ARG A 66 -1.63 -11.23 -2.26
CA ARG A 66 -0.24 -11.15 -1.78
C ARG A 66 0.66 -10.36 -2.73
N SER A 67 0.48 -10.51 -4.03
CA SER A 67 1.18 -9.68 -5.02
C SER A 67 0.94 -8.19 -4.78
N ASN A 68 -0.32 -7.75 -4.68
CA ASN A 68 -0.66 -6.35 -4.44
C ASN A 68 -0.12 -5.81 -3.11
N GLU A 69 -0.03 -6.65 -2.08
CA GLU A 69 0.54 -6.29 -0.79
C GLU A 69 2.03 -5.99 -0.86
N ILE A 70 2.77 -6.83 -1.60
CA ILE A 70 4.22 -6.70 -1.79
C ILE A 70 4.52 -5.45 -2.62
N TYR A 71 3.88 -5.33 -3.77
CA TYR A 71 3.99 -4.15 -4.63
C TYR A 71 2.66 -3.85 -5.30
N PRO A 72 2.16 -2.61 -5.24
CA PRO A 72 0.94 -2.24 -5.92
C PRO A 72 1.17 -2.23 -7.45
N LEU A 73 0.98 -3.35 -8.15
CA LEU A 73 1.20 -3.39 -9.61
C LEU A 73 0.36 -2.33 -10.35
N SER A 74 -0.84 -2.05 -9.83
CA SER A 74 -1.71 -0.96 -10.30
C SER A 74 -1.10 0.46 -10.20
N PHE A 75 -0.05 0.66 -9.41
CA PHE A 75 0.67 1.93 -9.33
C PHE A 75 1.35 2.29 -10.65
N HIS A 76 2.01 1.31 -11.29
CA HIS A 76 2.64 1.55 -12.58
C HIS A 76 1.64 1.79 -13.71
N GLU A 77 0.48 1.13 -13.64
CA GLU A 77 -0.54 1.21 -14.68
C GLU A 77 -1.45 2.45 -14.53
N TYR A 78 -1.84 2.79 -13.30
CA TYR A 78 -2.90 3.77 -13.02
C TYR A 78 -2.47 4.91 -12.07
N GLY A 79 -1.27 4.85 -11.51
CA GLY A 79 -0.71 5.87 -10.63
C GLY A 79 -1.19 5.79 -9.17
N LEU A 80 -0.62 6.69 -8.36
CA LEU A 80 -0.73 6.71 -6.89
C LEU A 80 -2.18 6.67 -6.36
N ALA A 81 -3.06 7.53 -6.87
CA ALA A 81 -4.43 7.65 -6.35
C ALA A 81 -5.25 6.37 -6.53
N VAL A 82 -5.17 5.75 -7.70
CA VAL A 82 -5.91 4.51 -8.01
C VAL A 82 -5.33 3.34 -7.22
N ALA A 83 -4.00 3.21 -7.21
CA ALA A 83 -3.31 2.18 -6.45
C ALA A 83 -3.62 2.25 -4.95
N PHE A 84 -3.58 3.46 -4.37
CA PHE A 84 -3.84 3.63 -2.95
C PHE A 84 -5.30 3.37 -2.59
N LYS A 85 -6.28 3.77 -3.42
CA LYS A 85 -7.68 3.37 -3.25
C LYS A 85 -7.86 1.85 -3.19
N ARG A 86 -7.21 1.14 -4.11
CA ARG A 86 -7.29 -0.33 -4.17
C ARG A 86 -6.69 -0.94 -2.90
N TYR A 87 -5.53 -0.46 -2.49
CA TYR A 87 -4.89 -0.91 -1.25
C TYR A 87 -5.78 -0.66 -0.02
N ILE A 88 -6.42 0.52 0.09
CA ILE A 88 -7.36 0.81 1.16
C ILE A 88 -8.52 -0.19 1.20
N LYS A 89 -9.10 -0.57 0.04
CA LYS A 89 -10.17 -1.58 0.00
C LYS A 89 -9.70 -2.96 0.48
N GLU A 90 -8.45 -3.31 0.19
CA GLU A 90 -7.84 -4.55 0.69
C GLU A 90 -7.60 -4.50 2.20
N VAL A 91 -7.22 -3.33 2.74
CA VAL A 91 -7.07 -3.07 4.18
C VAL A 91 -8.43 -3.18 4.89
N GLU A 92 -9.48 -2.51 4.40
CA GLU A 92 -10.84 -2.59 4.96
C GLU A 92 -11.31 -4.05 5.05
N ARG A 93 -11.14 -4.82 3.96
CA ARG A 93 -11.53 -6.24 3.90
C ARG A 93 -10.77 -7.10 4.92
N ARG A 94 -9.48 -6.83 5.14
CA ARG A 94 -8.62 -7.65 5.98
C ARG A 94 -8.80 -7.37 7.47
N TYR A 95 -8.83 -6.10 7.83
CA TYR A 95 -8.84 -5.67 9.22
C TYR A 95 -10.24 -5.39 9.75
N GLY A 96 -11.26 -5.40 8.89
CA GLY A 96 -12.65 -5.16 9.29
C GLY A 96 -12.94 -3.69 9.64
N ILE A 97 -12.06 -2.77 9.23
CA ILE A 97 -12.21 -1.33 9.47
C ILE A 97 -12.93 -0.64 8.31
N ARG A 98 -13.44 0.57 8.58
CA ARG A 98 -13.98 1.48 7.56
C ARG A 98 -12.96 2.57 7.25
N VAL A 99 -12.74 2.86 5.97
CA VAL A 99 -11.89 3.97 5.53
C VAL A 99 -12.68 4.92 4.62
N GLU A 100 -12.84 6.16 5.07
CA GLU A 100 -13.44 7.22 4.27
C GLU A 100 -12.36 8.04 3.55
N PHE A 101 -12.37 8.04 2.21
CA PHE A 101 -11.36 8.73 1.41
C PHE A 101 -11.95 9.56 0.23
N PRO A 102 -12.79 10.56 0.52
CA PRO A 102 -13.56 11.29 -0.50
C PRO A 102 -12.69 12.13 -1.43
N THR A 103 -11.55 12.64 -0.94
CA THR A 103 -10.66 13.57 -1.66
C THR A 103 -9.50 12.90 -2.39
N SER A 104 -9.55 11.58 -2.54
CA SER A 104 -8.52 10.76 -3.19
C SER A 104 -8.11 11.21 -4.58
N TYR A 105 -9.00 11.86 -5.33
CA TYR A 105 -8.72 12.42 -6.65
C TYR A 105 -7.67 13.56 -6.61
N LYS A 106 -7.47 14.21 -5.45
CA LYS A 106 -6.49 15.29 -5.28
C LYS A 106 -5.07 14.78 -4.98
N LEU A 107 -4.90 13.47 -4.75
CA LEU A 107 -3.62 12.92 -4.31
C LEU A 107 -2.49 13.18 -5.32
N THR A 108 -2.82 13.21 -6.60
CA THR A 108 -1.89 13.52 -7.70
C THR A 108 -1.55 15.01 -7.83
N GLU A 109 -2.28 15.90 -7.16
CA GLU A 109 -1.99 17.33 -7.10
C GLU A 109 -0.89 17.63 -6.06
N VAL A 110 -0.75 16.76 -5.06
CA VAL A 110 0.18 16.91 -3.94
C VAL A 110 1.45 16.09 -4.14
N PHE A 111 1.29 14.83 -4.58
CA PHE A 111 2.39 13.89 -4.75
C PHE A 111 2.59 13.54 -6.22
N SER A 112 3.85 13.39 -6.63
CA SER A 112 4.20 12.94 -7.98
C SER A 112 3.62 11.54 -8.24
N THR A 113 2.98 11.36 -9.39
CA THR A 113 2.39 10.08 -9.81
C THR A 113 3.41 8.97 -10.00
N LYS A 114 4.70 9.31 -10.11
CA LYS A 114 5.81 8.36 -10.32
C LYS A 114 6.58 8.02 -9.05
N ASP A 115 6.21 8.61 -7.92
CA ASP A 115 6.93 8.41 -6.67
C ASP A 115 6.35 7.22 -5.89
N VAL A 116 6.96 6.05 -6.07
CA VAL A 116 6.59 4.84 -5.34
C VAL A 116 6.81 4.99 -3.83
N LEU A 117 7.77 5.83 -3.42
CA LEU A 117 8.05 6.05 -2.00
C LEU A 117 6.93 6.84 -1.33
N ALA A 118 6.26 7.73 -2.06
CA ALA A 118 5.02 8.34 -1.58
C ALA A 118 3.96 7.26 -1.31
N PHE A 119 3.78 6.28 -2.20
CA PHE A 119 2.89 5.14 -1.93
C PHE A 119 3.32 4.38 -0.67
N ARG A 120 4.62 4.08 -0.50
CA ARG A 120 5.14 3.40 0.70
C ARG A 120 4.88 4.17 1.98
N ALA A 121 5.00 5.50 1.97
CA ALA A 121 4.68 6.34 3.11
C ALA A 121 3.21 6.17 3.53
N LEU A 122 2.29 6.21 2.57
CA LEU A 122 0.86 6.04 2.83
C LEU A 122 0.51 4.61 3.26
N GLN A 123 1.15 3.62 2.65
CA GLN A 123 1.01 2.20 2.98
C GLN A 123 1.42 1.93 4.43
N LEU A 124 2.61 2.42 4.80
CA LEU A 124 3.14 2.31 6.16
C LEU A 124 2.22 2.99 7.16
N THR A 125 1.73 4.19 6.83
CA THR A 125 0.84 4.97 7.69
C THR A 125 -0.44 4.21 8.01
N ILE A 126 -1.17 3.75 6.98
CA ILE A 126 -2.43 3.04 7.23
C ILE A 126 -2.16 1.70 7.92
N ARG A 127 -1.07 1.00 7.60
CA ARG A 127 -0.67 -0.24 8.29
C ARG A 127 -0.46 0.00 9.78
N MET A 128 0.28 1.05 10.14
CA MET A 128 0.51 1.39 11.54
C MET A 128 -0.79 1.77 12.27
N ILE A 129 -1.70 2.48 11.59
CA ILE A 129 -3.01 2.80 12.18
C ILE A 129 -3.77 1.50 12.49
N VAL A 130 -3.90 0.59 11.54
CA VAL A 130 -4.69 -0.64 11.75
C VAL A 130 -4.03 -1.65 12.69
N GLU A 131 -2.70 -1.67 12.76
CA GLU A 131 -1.97 -2.60 13.64
C GLU A 131 -1.92 -2.13 15.10
N TYR A 132 -1.84 -0.81 15.33
CA TYR A 132 -1.55 -0.29 16.67
C TYR A 132 -2.68 0.56 17.26
N ALA A 133 -3.51 1.22 16.46
CA ALA A 133 -4.44 2.23 16.98
C ALA A 133 -5.73 1.68 17.58
N ASP A 134 -6.06 0.41 17.33
CA ASP A 134 -7.34 -0.24 17.73
C ASP A 134 -8.56 0.61 17.34
N THR A 135 -8.63 0.99 16.07
CA THR A 135 -9.68 1.86 15.51
C THR A 135 -10.57 1.10 14.52
N ASP A 136 -11.88 1.35 14.58
CA ASP A 136 -12.85 0.82 13.62
C ASP A 136 -12.96 1.70 12.36
N GLU A 137 -12.48 2.95 12.42
CA GLU A 137 -12.63 3.93 11.34
C GLU A 137 -11.39 4.81 11.15
N VAL A 138 -11.09 5.12 9.89
CA VAL A 138 -10.05 6.07 9.48
C VAL A 138 -10.60 7.02 8.44
N PHE A 139 -10.47 8.33 8.67
CA PHE A 139 -10.82 9.37 7.70
C PHE A 139 -9.57 9.91 7.03
N ILE A 140 -9.52 9.89 5.70
CA ILE A 140 -8.39 10.34 4.89
C ILE A 140 -8.82 11.55 4.07
N GLU A 141 -8.11 12.66 4.24
CA GLU A 141 -8.34 13.90 3.51
C GLU A 141 -7.07 14.35 2.79
N VAL A 142 -7.24 14.90 1.59
CA VAL A 142 -6.17 15.51 0.80
C VAL A 142 -6.53 16.96 0.55
N ASP A 143 -5.63 17.85 0.94
CA ASP A 143 -5.71 19.28 0.73
C ASP A 143 -4.48 19.78 -0.02
N ARG A 144 -4.32 21.11 -0.14
CA ARG A 144 -3.17 21.71 -0.85
C ARG A 144 -1.83 21.52 -0.12
N LYS A 145 -1.87 21.23 1.18
CA LYS A 145 -0.68 21.06 2.01
C LYS A 145 -0.22 19.61 1.99
N GLY A 146 -1.14 18.66 1.91
CA GLY A 146 -0.77 17.27 2.10
C GLY A 146 -1.95 16.30 2.09
N ILE A 147 -1.69 15.13 2.65
CA ILE A 147 -2.69 14.15 3.04
C ILE A 147 -2.69 14.03 4.55
N VAL A 148 -3.88 13.95 5.16
CA VAL A 148 -4.06 13.74 6.59
C VAL A 148 -4.93 12.52 6.83
N PHE A 149 -4.51 11.69 7.78
CA PHE A 149 -5.23 10.56 8.31
C PHE A 149 -5.74 10.96 9.69
N ARG A 150 -7.04 10.83 9.93
CA ARG A 150 -7.67 11.06 11.21
C ARG A 150 -8.31 9.77 11.71
N TYR A 151 -8.04 9.40 12.94
CA TYR A 151 -8.55 8.17 13.55
C TYR A 151 -8.60 8.34 15.07
N HIS A 152 -9.40 7.50 15.73
CA HIS A 152 -9.39 7.45 17.19
C HIS A 152 -8.28 6.51 17.65
N SER A 153 -7.58 6.88 18.71
CA SER A 153 -6.60 5.99 19.33
C SER A 153 -6.41 6.27 20.81
N PHE A 154 -6.26 5.20 21.57
CA PHE A 154 -5.85 5.25 22.97
C PHE A 154 -4.34 5.29 23.15
N LEU A 155 -3.56 5.17 22.07
CA LEU A 155 -2.12 5.33 22.14
C LEU A 155 -1.75 6.76 22.51
N ASP A 156 -0.91 6.89 23.53
CA ASP A 156 -0.39 8.16 23.98
C ASP A 156 0.80 8.64 23.14
N GLU A 157 1.52 7.71 22.50
CA GLU A 157 2.76 7.97 21.76
C GLU A 157 2.80 7.26 20.40
N PHE A 158 3.64 7.78 19.51
CA PHE A 158 3.91 7.20 18.21
C PHE A 158 4.72 5.90 18.35
N PRO A 159 4.35 4.79 17.66
CA PRO A 159 5.10 3.54 17.78
C PRO A 159 6.54 3.69 17.25
N PRO A 160 7.58 3.51 18.10
CA PRO A 160 8.97 3.78 17.71
C PRO A 160 9.56 2.73 16.75
N GLU A 161 8.97 1.54 16.68
CA GLU A 161 9.51 0.39 15.92
C GLU A 161 9.61 0.62 14.40
N GLN A 162 9.01 1.70 13.88
CA GLN A 162 9.04 2.05 12.46
C GLN A 162 9.70 3.42 12.18
N GLU A 163 10.31 4.07 13.17
CA GLU A 163 10.96 5.38 13.00
C GLU A 163 12.07 5.35 11.93
N ASP A 164 12.91 4.31 11.92
CA ASP A 164 14.02 4.20 10.96
C ASP A 164 13.51 4.18 9.51
N LEU A 165 12.42 3.45 9.25
CA LEU A 165 11.82 3.35 7.92
C LEU A 165 11.19 4.69 7.50
N LEU A 166 10.57 5.40 8.44
CA LEU A 166 10.00 6.72 8.20
C LEU A 166 11.09 7.76 7.91
N GLU A 167 12.21 7.70 8.62
CA GLU A 167 13.36 8.56 8.41
C GLU A 167 14.00 8.33 7.02
N VAL A 168 14.07 7.08 6.56
CA VAL A 168 14.49 6.78 5.19
C VAL A 168 13.52 7.37 4.17
N ILE A 169 12.20 7.19 4.36
CA ILE A 169 11.18 7.75 3.46
C ILE A 169 11.30 9.27 3.41
N LYS A 170 11.40 9.97 4.54
CA LYS A 170 11.55 11.44 4.58
C LYS A 170 12.76 11.93 3.80
N LYS A 171 13.92 11.28 3.99
CA LYS A 171 15.18 11.65 3.32
C LYS A 171 15.09 11.53 1.80
N ASP A 172 14.42 10.50 1.31
CA ASP A 172 14.36 10.21 -0.13
C ASP A 172 13.13 10.82 -0.84
N THR A 173 12.09 11.28 -0.12
CA THR A 173 10.84 11.79 -0.72
C THR A 173 10.63 13.30 -0.64
N THR A 174 11.50 14.06 0.02
CA THR A 174 11.23 15.47 0.41
C THR A 174 9.91 15.65 1.18
N MET A 175 9.31 14.55 1.66
CA MET A 175 8.08 14.58 2.43
C MET A 175 8.43 14.74 3.90
N GLU A 176 7.66 15.57 4.56
CA GLU A 176 7.67 15.71 6.00
C GLU A 176 6.40 15.07 6.58
N MET A 177 6.50 14.75 7.87
CA MET A 177 5.45 14.09 8.62
C MET A 177 5.19 14.86 9.91
N GLN A 178 3.91 15.02 10.21
CA GLN A 178 3.44 15.55 11.49
C GLN A 178 2.43 14.57 12.08
N TRP A 179 2.69 14.16 13.32
CA TRP A 179 1.77 13.37 14.11
C TRP A 179 1.34 14.19 15.31
N GLN A 180 0.03 14.38 15.47
CA GLN A 180 -0.54 15.20 16.54
C GLN A 180 -1.74 14.48 17.13
N ARG A 181 -1.85 14.52 18.45
CA ARG A 181 -3.00 13.97 19.18
C ARG A 181 -3.77 15.10 19.86
N ASN A 182 -5.08 15.10 19.68
CA ASN A 182 -6.01 15.97 20.36
C ASN A 182 -7.08 15.11 21.05
N LYS A 183 -6.91 14.92 22.37
CA LYS A 183 -7.69 13.97 23.16
C LYS A 183 -7.55 12.54 22.62
N ASP A 184 -8.63 11.96 22.14
CA ASP A 184 -8.75 10.63 21.58
C ASP A 184 -8.60 10.59 20.06
N VAL A 185 -8.55 11.76 19.39
CA VAL A 185 -8.38 11.86 17.95
C VAL A 185 -6.91 12.12 17.62
N VAL A 186 -6.37 11.31 16.73
CA VAL A 186 -5.02 11.45 16.19
C VAL A 186 -5.12 11.97 14.76
N GLU A 187 -4.31 12.98 14.45
CA GLU A 187 -4.06 13.46 13.09
C GLU A 187 -2.62 13.11 12.68
N TRP A 188 -2.48 12.31 11.62
CA TRP A 188 -1.20 12.01 10.99
C TRP A 188 -1.18 12.62 9.60
N ARG A 189 -0.36 13.64 9.39
CA ARG A 189 -0.21 14.35 8.11
C ARG A 189 1.12 14.04 7.43
N TRP A 190 1.06 13.85 6.12
CA TRP A 190 2.20 13.89 5.20
C TRP A 190 2.07 15.08 4.26
N PHE A 191 3.15 15.83 4.08
CA PHE A 191 3.19 17.02 3.24
C PHE A 191 4.56 17.16 2.59
N LYS A 192 4.65 17.98 1.55
CA LYS A 192 5.93 18.30 0.92
C LYS A 192 6.62 19.43 1.69
N GLY A 193 7.88 19.24 2.06
CA GLY A 193 8.74 20.28 2.65
C GLY A 193 9.10 21.39 1.67
#